data_AF-A0A1E3S021-F1
#
_entry.id   AF-A0A1E3S021-F1
#
_cell.length_a   1.000
_cell.length_b   1.000
_cell.length_c   1.000
_cell.angle_alpha   90.00
_cell.angle_beta   90.00
_cell.angle_gamma   90.00
#
_symmetry.space_group_name_H-M   'P 1'
#
loop_
_entity.id
_entity.type
_entity.pdbx_description
1 polymer ?
#
loop_
_entity_poly.entity_id
_entity_poly.type
_entity_poly.pdbx_seq_one_letter_code
_entity_poly.pdbx_strand_id
1 'polypeptide(L)'
;MVRIGFAAAYVSGLAALVRAKYPNLPAAQVINRIKQTAHSPAAVVDNRVGYGVIDPLAALNFDVPEIPVAPENLTRPLGPPLPPPPPDHRPMIMAVAGSAALLIALAVVLLVTSMSKSRRGQ
;
A
#
# COMPACT_ATOMS: atom_id res chain seq x y z
N MET A 1 -11.20 1.57 19.52
CA MET A 1 -11.08 0.89 18.21
C MET A 1 -11.92 1.64 17.19
N VAL A 2 -11.33 2.53 16.39
CA VAL A 2 -12.05 3.24 15.32
C VAL A 2 -12.02 2.35 14.08
N ARG A 3 -13.19 1.92 13.59
CA ARG A 3 -13.28 1.08 12.38
C ARG A 3 -13.60 1.97 11.18
N ILE A 4 -12.83 1.79 10.11
CA ILE A 4 -12.98 2.52 8.83
C ILE A 4 -14.39 2.35 8.25
N GLY A 5 -15.08 1.23 8.55
CA GLY A 5 -16.45 0.99 8.12
C GLY A 5 -17.48 2.00 8.65
N PHE A 6 -17.32 2.50 9.88
CA PHE A 6 -18.23 3.53 10.41
C PHE A 6 -18.01 4.87 9.72
N ALA A 7 -16.75 5.25 9.49
CA ALA A 7 -16.42 6.47 8.73
C ALA A 7 -17.00 6.42 7.30
N ALA A 8 -16.87 5.27 6.63
CA ALA A 8 -17.45 5.07 5.30
C ALA A 8 -18.99 5.23 5.31
N ALA A 9 -19.67 4.71 6.33
CA ALA A 9 -21.12 4.87 6.47
C ALA A 9 -21.52 6.36 6.57
N TYR A 10 -20.82 7.18 7.38
CA TYR A 10 -21.09 8.61 7.47
C TYR A 10 -20.89 9.34 6.13
N VAL A 11 -19.79 9.07 5.43
CA VAL A 11 -19.52 9.69 4.12
C VAL A 11 -20.57 9.26 3.08
N SER A 12 -21.03 8.01 3.11
CA SER A 12 -22.10 7.53 2.21
C SER A 12 -23.44 8.20 2.48
N GLY A 13 -23.79 8.44 3.75
CA GLY A 13 -24.99 9.17 4.13
C GLY A 13 -24.94 10.62 3.65
N LEU A 14 -23.78 11.30 3.80
CA LEU A 14 -23.59 12.65 3.28
C LEU A 14 -23.74 12.68 1.74
N ALA A 15 -23.12 11.74 1.03
CA ALA A 15 -23.24 11.65 -0.42
C ALA A 15 -24.70 11.48 -0.87
N ALA A 16 -25.48 10.68 -0.15
CA ALA A 16 -26.91 10.52 -0.40
C ALA A 16 -27.69 11.83 -0.19
N LEU A 17 -27.39 12.59 0.87
CA LEU A 17 -28.01 13.89 1.13
C LEU A 17 -27.68 14.93 0.05
N VAL A 18 -26.42 15.00 -0.37
CA VAL A 18 -26.01 15.88 -1.48
C VAL A 18 -26.74 15.49 -2.77
N ARG A 19 -26.86 14.19 -3.06
CA ARG A 19 -27.58 13.71 -4.25
C ARG A 19 -29.09 14.01 -4.17
N ALA A 20 -29.69 13.96 -2.99
CA ALA A 20 -31.09 14.33 -2.79
C ALA A 20 -31.34 15.83 -3.00
N LYS A 21 -30.42 16.70 -2.55
CA LYS A 21 -30.51 18.16 -2.78
C LYS A 21 -30.17 18.55 -4.22
N TYR A 22 -29.27 17.82 -4.87
CA TYR A 22 -28.76 18.12 -6.21
C TYR A 22 -28.85 16.89 -7.13
N PRO A 23 -30.05 16.53 -7.61
CA PRO A 23 -30.30 15.27 -8.35
C PRO A 23 -29.62 15.21 -9.72
N ASN A 24 -29.26 16.36 -10.31
CA ASN A 24 -28.66 16.43 -11.63
C ASN A 24 -27.12 16.40 -11.61
N LEU A 25 -26.47 16.56 -10.44
CA LEU A 25 -25.00 16.62 -10.35
C LEU A 25 -24.37 15.24 -10.56
N PRO A 26 -23.49 15.02 -11.56
CA PRO A 26 -22.75 13.77 -11.72
C PRO A 26 -21.99 13.35 -10.45
N ALA A 27 -21.80 12.04 -10.27
CA ALA A 27 -21.16 11.49 -9.07
C ALA A 27 -19.76 12.10 -8.80
N ALA A 28 -18.99 12.37 -9.86
CA ALA A 28 -17.70 13.05 -9.75
C ALA A 28 -17.79 14.45 -9.13
N GLN A 29 -18.84 15.21 -9.45
CA GLN A 29 -19.07 16.53 -8.86
C GLN A 29 -19.54 16.42 -7.40
N VAL A 30 -20.33 15.40 -7.05
CA VAL A 30 -20.68 15.11 -5.65
C VAL A 30 -19.42 14.84 -4.82
N ILE A 31 -18.51 14.01 -5.34
CA ILE A 31 -17.22 13.71 -4.68
C ILE A 31 -16.36 14.98 -4.58
N ASN A 32 -16.28 15.78 -5.64
CA ASN A 32 -15.53 17.04 -5.63
C ASN A 32 -16.06 18.00 -4.56
N ARG A 33 -17.39 18.13 -4.45
CA ARG A 33 -18.03 18.95 -3.42
C ARG A 33 -17.64 18.51 -2.03
N ILE A 34 -17.74 17.21 -1.72
CA ILE A 34 -17.34 16.68 -0.40
C ILE A 34 -15.86 16.95 -0.10
N LYS A 35 -14.98 16.84 -1.11
CA LYS A 35 -13.53 17.10 -0.94
C LYS A 35 -13.23 18.58 -0.70
N GLN A 36 -13.85 19.49 -1.45
CA GLN A 36 -13.59 20.92 -1.33
C GLN A 36 -14.15 21.54 -0.05
N THR A 37 -15.21 20.95 0.50
CA THR A 37 -15.79 21.43 1.77
C THR A 37 -15.23 20.69 2.99
N ALA A 38 -14.34 19.72 2.80
CA ALA A 38 -13.70 19.03 3.92
C ALA A 38 -12.73 19.96 4.65
N HIS A 39 -12.66 19.81 5.98
CA HIS A 39 -11.74 20.57 6.80
C HIS A 39 -10.34 19.97 6.71
N SER A 40 -9.51 20.54 5.84
CA SER A 40 -8.16 20.02 5.56
C SER A 40 -7.17 20.28 6.69
N PRO A 41 -6.29 19.32 7.00
CA PRO A 41 -5.12 19.59 7.83
C PRO A 41 -4.15 20.57 7.11
N ALA A 42 -3.10 21.02 7.80
CA ALA A 42 -2.16 22.03 7.27
C ALA A 42 -1.49 21.67 5.92
N ALA A 43 -1.56 20.41 5.49
CA ALA A 43 -1.16 19.97 4.15
C ALA A 43 -2.37 19.88 3.21
N VAL A 44 -2.20 20.28 1.95
CA VAL A 44 -3.25 20.26 0.91
C VAL A 44 -3.91 18.88 0.77
N VAL A 45 -3.14 17.80 0.95
CA VAL A 45 -3.63 16.41 1.09
C VAL A 45 -2.71 15.65 2.05
N ASP A 46 -3.27 15.00 3.06
CA ASP A 46 -2.56 14.09 3.98
C ASP A 46 -2.86 12.62 3.62
N ASN A 47 -1.87 11.73 3.60
CA ASN A 47 -2.08 10.30 3.32
C ASN A 47 -2.89 9.57 4.41
N ARG A 48 -3.10 10.17 5.59
CA ARG A 48 -3.88 9.58 6.69
C ARG A 48 -5.37 9.90 6.62
N VAL A 49 -5.71 11.12 6.17
CA VAL A 49 -7.09 11.66 6.19
C VAL A 49 -7.53 12.28 4.87
N GLY A 50 -6.68 12.25 3.84
CA GLY A 50 -6.93 12.86 2.54
C GLY A 50 -7.11 14.37 2.63
N TYR A 51 -8.27 14.83 2.15
CA TYR A 51 -8.71 16.22 2.22
C TYR A 51 -9.21 16.65 3.61
N GLY A 52 -9.20 15.73 4.58
CA GLY A 52 -9.57 16.00 5.97
C GLY A 52 -10.98 15.51 6.35
N VAL A 53 -11.54 16.10 7.41
CA VAL A 53 -12.83 15.67 7.97
C VAL A 53 -13.98 16.30 7.19
N ILE A 54 -15.04 15.52 6.91
CA ILE A 54 -16.22 16.03 6.21
C ILE A 54 -16.95 17.13 7.00
N ASP A 55 -17.42 18.16 6.31
CA ASP A 55 -18.34 19.19 6.84
C ASP A 55 -19.68 19.11 6.09
N PRO A 56 -20.71 18.47 6.70
CA PRO A 56 -22.02 18.35 6.07
C PRO A 56 -22.73 19.68 5.79
N LEU A 57 -22.46 20.70 6.62
CA LEU A 57 -23.11 22.00 6.49
C LEU A 57 -22.53 22.75 5.30
N ALA A 58 -21.20 22.79 5.19
CA ALA A 58 -20.52 23.38 4.05
C ALA A 58 -20.83 22.59 2.77
N ALA A 59 -20.83 21.25 2.81
CA ALA A 59 -21.14 20.41 1.67
C ALA A 59 -22.55 20.64 1.10
N LEU A 60 -23.52 21.04 1.93
CA LEU A 60 -24.87 21.31 1.47
C LEU A 60 -25.09 22.77 1.06
N ASN A 61 -24.38 23.73 1.64
CA ASN A 61 -24.74 25.15 1.50
C ASN A 61 -23.71 26.00 0.75
N PHE A 62 -22.46 25.55 0.64
CA PHE A 62 -21.45 26.33 -0.05
C PHE A 62 -21.56 26.18 -1.56
N ASP A 63 -21.30 27.28 -2.25
CA ASP A 63 -21.14 27.26 -3.69
C ASP A 63 -19.76 26.67 -4.01
N VAL A 64 -19.77 25.51 -4.67
CA VAL A 64 -18.55 24.78 -5.00
C VAL A 64 -18.40 24.79 -6.52
N PRO A 65 -17.26 25.29 -7.05
CA PRO A 65 -17.04 25.34 -8.48
C PRO A 65 -17.08 23.95 -9.09
N GLU A 66 -17.86 23.80 -10.14
CA GLU A 66 -17.91 22.58 -10.93
C GLU A 66 -16.62 22.43 -11.72
N ILE A 67 -15.92 21.31 -11.51
CA ILE A 67 -14.74 20.96 -12.28
C ILE A 67 -15.17 20.09 -13.46
N PRO A 68 -14.56 20.26 -14.66
CA PRO A 68 -14.78 19.34 -15.77
C PRO A 68 -14.61 17.89 -15.33
N VAL A 69 -15.70 17.12 -15.46
CA VAL A 69 -15.67 15.69 -15.13
C VAL A 69 -14.90 14.99 -16.25
N ALA A 70 -13.68 14.54 -15.95
CA ALA A 70 -12.97 13.67 -16.87
C ALA A 70 -13.84 12.41 -17.12
N PRO A 71 -14.00 11.95 -18.37
CA PRO A 71 -14.80 10.77 -18.64
C PRO A 71 -14.25 9.60 -17.83
N GLU A 72 -15.08 9.10 -16.92
CA GLU A 72 -14.77 7.99 -16.05
C GLU A 72 -14.61 6.76 -16.95
N ASN A 73 -13.36 6.38 -17.23
CA ASN A 73 -13.04 5.24 -18.08
C ASN A 73 -13.24 3.94 -17.28
N LEU A 74 -14.49 3.68 -16.88
CA LEU A 74 -14.93 2.49 -16.14
C LEU A 74 -14.66 1.18 -16.91
N THR A 75 -14.37 1.29 -18.21
CA THR A 75 -14.12 0.17 -19.12
C THR A 75 -12.66 0.05 -19.51
N ARG A 76 -11.73 0.81 -18.91
CA ARG A 76 -10.32 0.65 -19.26
C ARG A 76 -9.90 -0.80 -18.98
N PRO A 77 -9.52 -1.58 -20.02
CA PRO A 77 -9.01 -2.92 -19.79
C PRO A 77 -7.77 -2.78 -18.92
N LEU A 78 -7.82 -3.33 -17.71
CA LEU A 78 -6.63 -3.46 -16.89
C LEU A 78 -5.69 -4.35 -17.71
N GLY A 79 -4.54 -3.80 -18.09
CA GLY A 79 -3.52 -4.59 -18.79
C GLY A 79 -3.18 -5.83 -17.96
N PRO A 80 -2.71 -6.92 -18.61
CA PRO A 80 -2.29 -8.11 -17.89
C PRO A 80 -1.30 -7.69 -16.78
N PRO A 81 -1.45 -8.25 -15.56
CA PRO A 81 -0.53 -7.94 -14.47
C PRO A 81 0.90 -8.21 -14.95
N LEU A 82 1.82 -7.30 -14.61
CA LEU A 82 3.23 -7.45 -14.96
C LEU A 82 3.70 -8.83 -14.50
N PRO A 83 4.41 -9.60 -15.34
CA PRO A 83 4.94 -10.89 -14.94
C PRO A 83 5.78 -10.71 -13.67
N PRO A 84 5.66 -11.62 -12.68
CA PRO A 84 6.43 -11.52 -11.45
C PRO A 84 7.93 -11.47 -11.79
N PRO A 85 8.72 -10.64 -11.09
CA PRO A 85 10.16 -10.61 -11.31
C PRO A 85 10.75 -12.02 -11.13
N PRO A 86 11.70 -12.45 -11.98
CA PRO A 86 12.32 -13.75 -11.87
C PRO A 86 12.90 -13.97 -10.47
N PRO A 87 12.77 -15.17 -9.87
CA PRO A 87 13.39 -15.49 -8.59
C PRO A 87 14.90 -15.22 -8.61
N ASP A 88 15.41 -14.45 -7.65
CA ASP A 88 16.84 -14.20 -7.53
C ASP A 88 17.53 -15.33 -6.74
N HIS A 89 18.27 -16.17 -7.45
CA HIS A 89 18.99 -17.31 -6.87
C HIS A 89 20.37 -16.97 -6.29
N ARG A 90 20.85 -15.73 -6.46
CA ARG A 90 22.19 -15.31 -5.99
C ARG A 90 22.39 -15.52 -4.47
N PRO A 91 21.43 -15.18 -3.59
CA PRO A 91 21.59 -15.40 -2.14
C PRO A 91 21.66 -16.89 -1.78
N MET A 92 20.89 -17.73 -2.47
CA MET A 92 20.88 -19.18 -2.26
C MET A 92 22.22 -19.81 -2.65
N ILE A 93 22.79 -19.39 -3.79
CA ILE A 93 24.09 -19.87 -4.26
C ILE A 93 25.20 -19.48 -3.26
N MET A 94 25.18 -18.24 -2.76
CA MET A 94 26.14 -17.79 -1.75
C MET A 94 26.04 -18.58 -0.44
N ALA A 95 24.83 -18.89 0.02
CA ALA A 95 24.60 -19.70 1.23
C ALA A 95 25.11 -21.15 1.08
N VAL A 96 24.88 -21.76 -0.08
CA VAL A 96 25.36 -23.12 -0.38
C VAL A 96 26.89 -23.15 -0.50
N ALA A 97 27.49 -22.19 -1.22
CA ALA A 97 28.94 -22.11 -1.35
C ALA A 97 29.63 -21.89 0.01
N GLY A 98 29.08 -21.00 0.85
CA GLY A 98 29.60 -20.73 2.18
C GLY A 98 29.53 -21.96 3.10
N SER A 99 28.40 -22.67 3.11
CA SER A 99 28.24 -23.88 3.93
C SER A 99 29.14 -25.02 3.47
N ALA A 100 29.30 -25.24 2.16
CA ALA A 100 30.23 -26.21 1.61
C ALA A 100 31.69 -25.91 2.01
N ALA A 101 32.13 -24.64 1.91
CA ALA A 101 33.47 -24.23 2.31
C ALA A 101 33.72 -24.47 3.81
N LEU A 102 32.73 -24.18 4.67
CA LEU A 102 32.83 -24.41 6.10
C LEU A 102 32.96 -25.91 6.44
N LEU A 103 32.18 -26.76 5.77
CA LEU A 103 32.24 -28.23 5.97
C LEU A 103 33.59 -28.80 5.53
N ILE A 104 34.14 -28.32 4.41
CA ILE A 104 35.47 -28.73 3.94
C ILE A 104 36.54 -28.31 4.94
N ALA A 105 36.51 -27.06 5.42
CA ALA A 105 37.45 -26.57 6.42
C ALA A 105 37.37 -27.39 7.72
N LEU A 106 36.16 -27.70 8.19
CA LEU A 106 35.95 -28.55 9.36
C LEU A 106 36.50 -29.96 9.16
N ALA A 107 36.25 -30.58 8.00
CA ALA A 107 36.76 -31.91 7.67
C ALA A 107 38.30 -31.93 7.64
N VAL A 108 38.94 -30.90 7.08
CA VAL A 108 40.41 -30.76 7.05
C VAL A 108 40.95 -30.61 8.48
N VAL A 109 40.34 -29.76 9.32
CA VAL A 109 40.76 -29.60 10.73
C VAL A 109 40.61 -30.91 11.50
N LEU A 110 39.50 -31.63 11.33
CA LEU A 110 39.29 -32.94 11.97
C LEU A 110 40.31 -33.98 11.49
N LEU A 111 40.66 -33.98 10.20
CA LEU A 111 41.69 -34.87 9.67
C LEU A 111 43.08 -34.56 10.24
N VAL A 112 43.46 -33.28 10.29
CA VAL A 112 44.75 -32.84 10.84
C VAL A 112 44.85 -33.14 12.33
N THR A 113 43.80 -32.87 13.10
CA THR A 113 43.77 -33.16 14.54
C THR A 113 43.76 -34.66 14.84
N SER A 114 43.07 -35.46 14.02
CA SER A 114 43.10 -36.93 14.09
C SER A 114 44.52 -37.49 13.84
N MET A 115 45.18 -37.03 12.77
CA MET A 115 46.56 -37.44 12.46
C MET A 115 47.55 -37.00 13.54
N SER A 116 47.38 -35.80 14.11
CA SER A 116 48.22 -35.30 15.21
C SER A 116 48.03 -36.09 16.49
N LYS A 117 46.80 -36.53 16.81
CA LYS A 117 46.50 -37.33 18.00
C LYS A 117 47.08 -38.73 17.90
N SER A 118 47.04 -39.34 16.72
CA SER A 118 47.62 -40.67 16.48
C SER A 118 49.16 -40.71 16.61
N ARG A 119 49.86 -39.60 16.36
CA ARG A 119 51.33 -39.50 16.49
C ARG A 119 51.85 -39.24 17.91
N ARG A 120 51.00 -38.78 18.83
CA ARG A 120 51.36 -38.55 20.25
C ARG A 120 51.03 -39.72 21.17
N GLY A 121 50.31 -40.73 20.66
CA GLY A 121 49.88 -41.91 21.40
C GLY A 121 50.75 -43.15 21.22
N GLN A 122 51.91 -43.03 20.57
CA GLN A 122 52.97 -44.05 20.57
C GLN A 122 54.25 -43.46 21.14
#